data_AF-A0A316JNB9-F1
#
_entry.id   AF-A0A316JNB9-F1
#
_cell.length_a   1.000
_cell.length_b   1.000
_cell.length_c   1.000
_cell.angle_alpha   90.00
_cell.angle_beta   90.00
_cell.angle_gamma   90.00
#
_symmetry.space_group_name_H-M   'P 1'
#
loop_
_entity.id
_entity.type
_entity.pdbx_description
1 polymer ?
#
loop_
_entity_poly.entity_id
_entity_poly.type
_entity_poly.pdbx_seq_one_letter_code
_entity_poly.pdbx_strand_id
1 'polypeptide(L)'
;MRRVTRLLRTTAGLIALGALLVSCGPAARQSPPKNQPQPEVSDEQQRQRQEQELQLQTLTDEAEDLFNRGENDLACERVRQAQELQSTLDVEFIDPLGEQAKACIEL
;
A
#
# COMPACT_ATOMS: atom_id res chain seq x y z
N MET A 1 22.29 -16.60 -41.29
CA MET A 1 21.24 -16.67 -42.33
C MET A 1 19.98 -15.97 -41.80
N ARG A 2 19.34 -15.15 -42.65
CA ARG A 2 18.14 -14.33 -42.37
C ARG A 2 16.84 -15.17 -42.33
N ARG A 3 15.82 -14.66 -41.62
CA ARG A 3 14.33 -14.71 -41.84
C ARG A 3 13.65 -14.80 -40.45
N VAL A 4 13.06 -13.76 -39.85
CA VAL A 4 11.91 -12.89 -40.23
C VAL A 4 10.74 -13.67 -40.85
N THR A 5 9.78 -14.03 -40.01
CA THR A 5 8.40 -14.40 -40.37
C THR A 5 7.49 -13.74 -39.33
N ARG A 6 7.11 -12.48 -39.56
CA ARG A 6 5.86 -12.02 -40.20
C ARG A 6 4.60 -12.38 -39.40
N LEU A 7 4.06 -11.32 -38.79
CA LEU A 7 2.64 -11.04 -38.55
C LEU A 7 1.69 -11.70 -39.57
N LEU A 8 0.52 -12.11 -39.09
CA LEU A 8 -0.83 -11.86 -39.66
C LEU A 8 -1.79 -13.01 -39.32
N ARG A 9 -2.82 -12.72 -38.51
CA ARG A 9 -4.20 -13.10 -38.85
C ARG A 9 -5.21 -12.36 -37.95
N THR A 10 -5.69 -11.26 -38.52
CA THR A 10 -6.97 -10.59 -38.29
C THR A 10 -8.16 -11.51 -38.61
N THR A 11 -9.28 -11.27 -37.90
CA THR A 11 -10.72 -11.30 -38.31
C THR A 11 -11.57 -11.89 -37.17
N ALA A 12 -12.32 -11.10 -36.40
CA ALA A 12 -13.63 -10.49 -36.71
C ALA A 12 -14.82 -11.34 -36.21
N GLY A 13 -15.71 -10.71 -35.43
CA GLY A 13 -17.01 -11.23 -34.99
C GLY A 13 -17.61 -10.32 -33.91
N LEU A 14 -18.12 -9.13 -34.28
CA LEU A 14 -19.56 -8.81 -34.44
C LEU A 14 -20.34 -8.93 -33.11
N ILE A 15 -20.41 -7.87 -32.29
CA ILE A 15 -21.47 -6.84 -32.25
C ILE A 15 -22.90 -7.42 -32.40
N ALA A 16 -23.62 -7.51 -31.28
CA ALA A 16 -25.08 -7.50 -31.22
C ALA A 16 -25.49 -6.59 -30.05
N LEU A 17 -25.76 -5.32 -30.34
CA LEU A 17 -27.12 -4.74 -30.43
C LEU A 17 -27.91 -4.81 -29.11
N GLY A 18 -27.92 -3.67 -28.41
CA GLY A 18 -28.78 -3.42 -27.26
C GLY A 18 -28.96 -1.92 -27.01
N ALA A 19 -29.10 -1.14 -28.08
CA ALA A 19 -29.47 0.27 -28.01
C ALA A 19 -30.98 0.41 -28.18
N LEU A 20 -31.71 0.50 -27.07
CA LEU A 20 -33.03 1.10 -26.95
C LEU A 20 -33.00 1.87 -25.63
N LEU A 21 -33.39 3.13 -25.46
CA LEU A 21 -33.92 4.20 -26.28
C LEU A 21 -34.03 5.39 -25.28
N VAL A 22 -34.01 6.62 -25.81
CA VAL A 22 -34.51 7.86 -25.16
C VAL A 22 -33.58 8.59 -24.18
N SER A 23 -32.84 9.58 -24.69
CA SER A 23 -33.15 11.01 -24.43
C SER A 23 -31.92 11.87 -24.76
N CYS A 24 -32.03 12.62 -25.85
CA CYS A 24 -31.11 13.68 -26.21
C CYS A 24 -31.56 14.97 -25.50
N GLY A 25 -30.76 15.45 -24.54
CA GLY A 25 -30.89 16.78 -23.95
C GLY A 25 -29.50 17.39 -23.77
N PRO A 26 -29.23 18.62 -24.22
CA PRO A 26 -27.95 19.27 -24.00
C PRO A 26 -27.96 19.86 -22.59
N ALA A 27 -27.30 19.22 -21.65
CA ALA A 27 -27.20 19.75 -20.29
C ALA A 27 -25.77 19.58 -19.76
N ALA A 28 -25.05 20.70 -19.80
CA ALA A 28 -24.00 21.13 -18.90
C ALA A 28 -22.94 20.11 -18.45
N ARG A 29 -21.68 20.46 -18.72
CA ARG A 29 -20.53 20.10 -17.87
C ARG A 29 -20.95 20.12 -16.39
N GLN A 30 -21.17 18.95 -15.81
CA GLN A 30 -21.16 18.80 -14.37
C GLN A 30 -19.76 18.31 -14.02
N SER A 31 -18.90 19.26 -13.69
CA SER A 31 -17.76 18.99 -12.81
C SER A 31 -18.30 18.18 -11.62
N PRO A 32 -17.68 17.05 -11.22
CA PRO A 32 -18.14 16.32 -10.05
C PRO A 32 -18.20 17.29 -8.85
N PRO A 33 -19.26 17.23 -8.04
CA PRO A 33 -19.49 18.19 -6.98
C PRO A 33 -18.31 18.22 -6.02
N LYS A 34 -17.64 19.38 -5.97
CA LYS A 34 -16.60 19.75 -5.01
C LYS A 34 -17.23 20.01 -3.63
N ASN A 35 -17.93 19.02 -3.09
CA ASN A 35 -18.59 19.08 -1.78
C ASN A 35 -18.93 17.69 -1.25
N GLN A 36 -18.00 16.73 -1.38
CA GLN A 36 -17.93 15.69 -0.36
C GLN A 36 -17.04 16.23 0.75
N PRO A 37 -17.52 16.32 2.01
CA PRO A 37 -16.62 16.52 3.13
C PRO A 37 -15.74 15.27 3.19
N GLN A 38 -14.56 15.35 2.59
CA GLN A 38 -13.48 14.48 3.01
C GLN A 38 -13.30 14.78 4.50
N PRO A 39 -13.29 13.78 5.39
CA PRO A 39 -12.91 14.02 6.77
C PRO A 39 -11.52 14.68 6.69
N GLU A 40 -11.46 15.96 7.05
CA GLU A 40 -10.24 16.74 7.08
C GLU A 40 -9.44 16.11 8.23
N VAL A 41 -8.57 15.16 7.90
CA VAL A 41 -7.58 14.65 8.84
C VAL A 41 -6.82 15.90 9.27
N SER A 42 -6.97 16.29 10.54
CA SER A 42 -6.33 17.50 11.06
C SER A 42 -4.84 17.45 10.74
N ASP A 43 -4.23 18.58 10.37
CA ASP A 43 -2.79 18.67 10.13
C ASP A 43 -1.99 18.06 11.30
N GLU A 44 -2.49 18.17 12.53
CA GLU A 44 -1.91 17.53 13.71
C GLU A 44 -1.96 16.00 13.65
N GLN A 45 -3.09 15.44 13.22
CA GLN A 45 -3.30 14.01 13.12
C GLN A 45 -2.45 13.39 12.00
N GLN A 46 -2.20 14.16 10.94
CA GLN A 46 -1.30 13.78 9.86
C GLN A 46 0.18 13.83 10.28
N ARG A 47 0.58 14.83 11.08
CA ARG A 47 1.92 14.91 11.68
C ARG A 47 2.17 13.77 12.66
N GLN A 48 1.21 13.48 13.54
CA GLN A 48 1.32 12.37 14.49
C GLN A 48 1.49 11.03 13.78
N ARG A 49 0.78 10.81 12.67
CA ARG A 49 0.96 9.61 11.86
C ARG A 49 2.38 9.53 11.27
N GLN A 50 2.91 10.62 10.72
CA GLN A 50 4.29 10.65 10.21
C GLN A 50 5.33 10.40 11.29
N GLU A 51 5.14 10.97 12.48
CA GLU A 51 6.05 10.75 13.62
C GLU A 51 6.06 9.29 14.06
N GLN A 52 4.88 8.66 14.12
CA GLN A 52 4.73 7.25 14.46
C GLN A 52 5.30 6.34 13.36
N GLU A 53 5.14 6.68 12.08
CA GLU A 53 5.77 5.96 10.96
C GLU A 53 7.31 6.05 11.03
N LEU A 54 7.86 7.23 11.34
CA LEU A 54 9.30 7.42 11.54
C LEU A 54 9.81 6.60 12.73
N GLN A 55 9.04 6.55 13.81
CA GLN A 55 9.40 5.80 15.00
C GLN A 55 9.33 4.28 14.76
N LEU A 56 8.37 3.81 13.98
CA LEU A 56 8.29 2.42 13.54
C LEU A 56 9.54 2.03 12.73
N GLN A 57 9.94 2.89 11.80
CA GLN A 57 11.15 2.68 11.00
C GLN A 57 12.41 2.63 11.89
N THR A 58 12.54 3.57 12.82
CA THR A 58 13.66 3.62 13.77
C THR A 58 13.78 2.34 14.61
N LEU A 59 12.66 1.86 15.17
CA LEU A 59 12.65 0.63 15.96
C LEU A 59 13.03 -0.61 15.14
N THR A 60 12.65 -0.61 13.86
CA THR A 60 12.98 -1.70 12.95
C THR A 60 14.46 -1.70 12.60
N ASP A 61 15.02 -0.54 12.26
CA ASP A 61 16.44 -0.38 11.96
C ASP A 61 17.30 -0.74 13.20
N GLU A 62 16.90 -0.30 14.39
CA GLU A 62 17.54 -0.69 15.65
C GLU A 62 17.50 -2.20 15.89
N ALA A 63 16.36 -2.84 15.62
CA ALA A 63 16.23 -4.30 15.75
C ALA A 63 17.17 -5.04 14.79
N GLU A 64 17.28 -4.58 13.54
CA GLU A 64 18.20 -5.16 12.55
C GLU A 64 19.66 -5.02 13.00
N ASP A 65 20.06 -3.85 13.47
CA ASP A 65 21.40 -3.61 14.01
C ASP A 65 21.70 -4.51 15.23
N LEU A 66 20.72 -4.72 16.11
CA LEU A 66 20.87 -5.60 17.27
C LEU A 66 21.00 -7.07 16.86
N PHE A 67 20.24 -7.53 15.87
CA PHE A 67 20.42 -8.87 15.29
C PHE A 67 21.81 -9.04 14.68
N ASN A 68 22.27 -8.06 13.92
CA ASN A 68 23.60 -8.07 13.30
C ASN A 68 24.73 -8.11 14.33
N ARG A 69 24.49 -7.57 15.53
CA ARG A 69 25.42 -7.60 16.67
C ARG A 69 25.28 -8.85 17.56
N GLY A 70 24.26 -9.68 17.32
CA GLY A 70 23.95 -10.88 18.09
C GLY A 70 23.24 -10.60 19.43
N GLU A 71 22.75 -9.38 19.64
CA GLU A 71 21.99 -8.98 20.84
C GLU A 71 20.50 -9.35 20.66
N ASN A 72 20.21 -10.65 20.50
CA ASN A 72 18.90 -11.14 20.07
C ASN A 72 17.76 -10.81 21.04
N ASP A 73 18.00 -10.85 22.36
CA ASP A 73 16.96 -10.53 23.35
C ASP A 73 16.50 -9.07 23.22
N LEU A 74 17.47 -8.15 23.09
CA LEU A 74 17.21 -6.73 22.88
C LEU A 74 16.58 -6.48 21.50
N ALA A 75 17.04 -7.18 20.46
CA ALA A 75 16.45 -7.12 19.13
C ALA A 75 14.96 -7.50 19.20
N CYS A 76 14.62 -8.61 19.87
CA CYS A 76 13.24 -9.05 20.05
C CYS A 76 12.38 -8.04 20.81
N GLU A 77 12.92 -7.34 21.81
CA GLU A 77 12.20 -6.24 22.48
C GLU A 77 11.87 -5.10 21.51
N ARG A 78 12.81 -4.72 20.61
CA ARG A 78 12.57 -3.69 19.59
C ARG A 78 11.56 -4.13 18.54
N VAL A 79 11.61 -5.40 18.12
CA VAL A 79 10.59 -5.99 17.23
C VAL A 79 9.21 -5.93 17.88
N ARG A 80 9.08 -6.24 19.17
CA ARG A 80 7.79 -6.15 19.89
C ARG A 80 7.27 -4.71 19.94
N GLN A 81 8.13 -3.75 20.27
CA GLN A 81 7.78 -2.32 20.29
C GLN A 81 7.34 -1.83 18.91
N ALA A 82 8.04 -2.25 17.85
CA ALA A 82 7.67 -1.95 16.48
C ALA A 82 6.28 -2.54 16.14
N GLN A 83 6.01 -3.78 16.53
CA GLN A 83 4.73 -4.45 16.26
C GLN A 83 3.54 -3.81 17.01
N GLU A 84 3.74 -3.39 18.26
CA GLU A 84 2.73 -2.65 19.03
C GLU A 84 2.40 -1.31 18.36
N LEU A 85 3.42 -0.59 17.91
CA LEU A 85 3.26 0.68 17.20
C LEU A 85 2.59 0.47 15.83
N GLN A 86 2.97 -0.59 15.11
CA GLN A 86 2.35 -0.98 13.84
C GLN A 86 0.86 -1.27 14.00
N SER A 87 0.48 -2.04 15.03
CA SER A 87 -0.91 -2.39 15.32
C SER A 87 -1.75 -1.14 15.62
N THR A 88 -1.13 -0.09 16.14
CA THR A 88 -1.77 1.21 16.41
C THR A 88 -1.95 2.04 15.13
N LEU A 89 -1.04 1.90 14.17
CA LEU A 89 -1.03 2.67 12.92
C LEU A 89 -1.94 2.10 11.82
N ASP A 90 -2.35 0.83 11.93
CA ASP A 90 -3.08 0.08 10.88
C ASP A 90 -2.36 0.16 9.51
N VAL A 91 -1.02 0.11 9.56
CA VAL A 91 -0.16 0.16 8.36
C VAL A 91 0.34 -1.24 8.04
N GLU A 92 0.16 -1.65 6.79
CA GLU A 92 0.72 -2.88 6.24
C GLU A 92 2.24 -2.72 6.12
N PHE A 93 2.97 -3.26 7.09
CA PHE A 93 4.43 -3.20 7.11
C PHE A 93 5.00 -4.29 6.22
N ILE A 94 5.86 -3.89 5.28
CA ILE A 94 6.64 -4.81 4.47
C ILE A 94 7.78 -5.30 5.36
N ASP A 95 7.58 -6.46 6.00
CA ASP A 95 8.51 -7.09 6.96
C ASP A 95 9.97 -7.11 6.43
N PRO A 96 10.84 -6.19 6.91
CA PRO A 96 12.22 -6.10 6.48
C PRO A 96 13.12 -7.02 7.33
N LEU A 97 12.65 -7.50 8.48
CA LEU A 97 13.41 -8.31 9.44
C LEU A 97 13.28 -9.82 9.18
N GLY A 98 12.24 -10.23 8.43
CA GLY A 98 12.11 -11.58 7.87
C GLY A 98 11.97 -12.68 8.94
N GLU A 99 12.61 -13.83 8.72
CA GLU A 99 12.49 -14.98 9.63
C GLU A 99 13.04 -14.71 11.04
N GLN A 100 13.97 -13.77 11.21
CA GLN A 100 14.58 -13.47 12.51
C GLN A 100 13.59 -12.79 13.46
N ALA A 101 12.76 -11.86 12.95
CA ALA A 101 11.69 -11.25 13.73
C ALA A 101 10.58 -12.24 14.07
N LYS A 102 10.27 -13.21 13.20
CA LYS A 102 9.27 -14.26 13.49
C LYS A 102 9.63 -15.09 14.72
N ALA A 103 10.91 -15.41 14.90
CA ALA A 103 11.37 -16.14 16.08
C ALA A 103 11.12 -15.39 17.40
N CYS A 104 11.04 -14.05 17.36
CA CYS A 104 10.73 -13.23 18.53
C CYS A 104 9.23 -13.21 18.90
N ILE A 105 8.36 -13.57 17.95
CA ILE A 105 6.90 -13.43 18.05
C ILE A 105 6.23 -14.77 18.41
N GLU A 106 6.85 -15.91 18.08
CA GLU A 106 6.29 -17.27 18.30
C GLU A 106 6.63 -17.92 19.67
N LEU A 107 7.07 -17.13 20.66
CA LEU A 107 7.35 -17.59 22.04
C LEU A 107 6.12 -17.49 22.96
#